data_AF-A0A086W6P5-F1
#
_entry.id   AF-A0A086W6P5-F1
#
_cell.length_a   1.000
_cell.length_b   1.000
_cell.length_c   1.000
_cell.angle_alpha   90.00
_cell.angle_beta   90.00
_cell.angle_gamma   90.00
#
_symmetry.space_group_name_H-M   'P 1'
#
loop_
_entity.id
_entity.type
_entity.pdbx_description
1 polymer ?
#
loop_
_entity_poly.entity_id
_entity_poly.type
_entity_poly.pdbx_seq_one_letter_code
_entity_poly.pdbx_strand_id
1 'polypeptide(L)'
;MNIYSTHCLKYLHDFDGLRKQLSSFPQLPAEAAAMFLQGAKGTAWSVPSQHGQFVLVVHQDKNLCALYAKTLPAATAQAMFEKTVGKAPEPFRSERKRNTSEKGPDGVKSTVAYEWSTDKSPRKPLFALTTTTSKNSVAQGVATAAIGH
;
A
#
# COMPACT_ATOMS: atom_id res chain seq x y z
N MET A 1 3.44 -0.66 -9.89
CA MET A 1 2.09 -1.11 -9.44
C MET A 1 1.93 -2.62 -9.47
N ASN A 2 2.64 -3.37 -10.32
CA ASN A 2 2.52 -4.84 -10.36
C ASN A 2 2.79 -5.54 -9.00
N ILE A 3 3.79 -5.07 -8.26
CA ILE A 3 4.10 -5.57 -6.89
C ILE A 3 2.90 -5.39 -5.96
N TYR A 4 2.30 -4.20 -5.95
CA TYR A 4 1.12 -3.92 -5.13
C TYR A 4 -0.06 -4.83 -5.47
N SER A 5 -0.35 -5.01 -6.76
CA SER A 5 -1.45 -5.89 -7.18
C SER A 5 -1.20 -7.36 -6.87
N THR A 6 0.02 -7.85 -7.10
CA THR A 6 0.38 -9.26 -6.93
C THR A 6 0.46 -9.66 -5.46
N HIS A 7 0.82 -8.74 -4.56
CA HIS A 7 1.01 -9.04 -3.14
C HIS A 7 -0.12 -8.49 -2.26
N CYS A 8 -0.47 -7.21 -2.35
CA CYS A 8 -1.51 -6.65 -1.49
C CYS A 8 -2.93 -6.96 -1.98
N LEU A 9 -3.24 -6.70 -3.26
CA LEU A 9 -4.61 -6.87 -3.77
C LEU A 9 -5.01 -8.34 -3.90
N LYS A 10 -4.11 -9.19 -4.42
CA LYS A 10 -4.38 -10.62 -4.60
C LYS A 10 -4.72 -11.33 -3.29
N TYR A 11 -4.09 -10.91 -2.19
CA TYR A 11 -4.24 -11.53 -0.87
C TYR A 11 -5.08 -10.71 0.10
N LEU A 12 -5.93 -9.81 -0.43
CA LEU A 12 -6.76 -8.92 0.37
C LEU A 12 -7.66 -9.64 1.40
N HIS A 13 -8.02 -10.89 1.12
CA HIS A 13 -8.80 -11.74 2.02
C HIS A 13 -7.99 -12.88 2.69
N ASP A 14 -6.68 -12.94 2.44
CA ASP A 14 -5.79 -14.02 2.91
C ASP A 14 -4.41 -13.47 3.30
N PHE A 15 -4.36 -12.70 4.39
CA PHE A 15 -3.11 -12.13 4.90
C PHE A 15 -2.13 -13.20 5.41
N ASP A 16 -2.61 -14.37 5.83
CA ASP A 16 -1.73 -15.47 6.21
C ASP A 16 -1.05 -16.10 5.00
N GLY A 17 -1.79 -16.31 3.91
CA GLY A 17 -1.23 -16.70 2.62
C GLY A 17 -0.24 -15.66 2.08
N LEU A 18 -0.51 -14.37 2.27
CA LEU A 18 0.45 -13.32 1.94
C LEU A 18 1.75 -13.47 2.73
N ARG A 19 1.68 -13.60 4.06
CA ARG A 19 2.86 -13.77 4.91
C ARG A 19 3.69 -14.99 4.51
N LYS A 20 3.04 -16.12 4.22
CA LYS A 20 3.69 -17.34 3.71
C LYS A 20 4.35 -17.11 2.35
N GLN A 21 3.73 -16.35 1.47
CA GLN A 21 4.33 -16.04 0.17
C GLN A 21 5.55 -15.11 0.34
N LEU A 22 5.48 -14.12 1.23
CA LEU A 22 6.55 -13.16 1.46
C LEU A 22 7.75 -13.72 2.22
N SER A 23 7.62 -14.86 2.90
CA SER A 23 8.74 -15.48 3.63
C SER A 23 9.90 -15.94 2.74
N SER A 24 9.70 -16.00 1.41
CA SER A 24 10.78 -16.24 0.45
C SER A 24 11.62 -14.99 0.12
N PHE A 25 11.15 -13.80 0.51
CA PHE A 25 11.89 -12.55 0.33
C PHE A 25 12.76 -12.22 1.55
N PRO A 26 13.85 -11.45 1.38
CA PRO A 26 14.65 -10.97 2.48
C PRO A 26 13.81 -10.12 3.45
N GLN A 27 13.63 -10.65 4.67
CA GLN A 27 12.98 -9.92 5.75
C GLN A 27 13.92 -8.81 6.23
N LEU A 28 13.35 -7.63 6.52
CA LEU A 28 14.12 -6.54 7.12
C LEU A 28 14.41 -6.84 8.60
N PRO A 29 15.58 -6.43 9.12
CA PRO A 29 15.84 -6.40 10.56
C PRO A 29 14.76 -5.59 11.30
N ALA A 30 14.52 -5.92 12.58
CA ALA A 30 13.45 -5.32 13.37
C ALA A 30 13.58 -3.79 13.45
N GLU A 31 14.81 -3.30 13.59
CA GLU A 31 15.13 -1.87 13.68
C GLU A 31 14.75 -1.12 12.40
N ALA A 32 15.06 -1.70 11.23
CA ALA A 32 14.71 -1.13 9.94
C ALA A 32 13.20 -1.24 9.68
N ALA A 33 12.58 -2.36 10.06
CA ALA A 33 11.14 -2.58 9.92
C ALA A 33 10.32 -1.59 10.77
N ALA A 34 10.81 -1.20 11.95
CA ALA A 34 10.14 -0.27 12.86
C ALA A 34 9.81 1.08 12.19
N MET A 35 10.70 1.58 11.32
CA MET A 35 10.48 2.80 10.55
C MET A 35 9.30 2.71 9.59
N PHE A 36 8.93 1.52 9.12
CA PHE A 36 7.77 1.34 8.25
C PHE A 36 6.51 0.95 9.02
N LEU A 37 6.67 0.15 10.07
CA LEU A 37 5.57 -0.32 10.91
C LEU A 37 4.96 0.78 11.79
N GLN A 38 5.71 1.85 12.07
CA GLN A 38 5.21 3.04 12.80
C GLN A 38 4.52 2.66 14.12
N GLY A 39 5.12 1.73 14.88
CA GLY A 39 4.61 1.23 16.15
C GLY A 39 3.58 0.10 16.06
N ALA A 40 3.16 -0.31 14.86
CA ALA A 40 2.32 -1.49 14.68
C ALA A 40 3.12 -2.80 14.78
N LYS A 41 2.48 -3.87 15.24
CA LYS A 41 3.03 -5.23 15.11
C LYS A 41 2.91 -5.68 13.65
N GLY A 42 3.96 -6.31 13.15
CA GLY A 42 4.00 -6.83 11.79
C GLY A 42 5.41 -7.10 11.33
N THR A 43 5.54 -7.32 10.03
CA THR A 43 6.81 -7.68 9.40
C THR A 43 6.98 -6.89 8.12
N ALA A 44 8.24 -6.60 7.78
CA ALA A 44 8.62 -5.91 6.56
C ALA A 44 9.61 -6.75 5.74
N TRP A 45 9.45 -6.75 4.42
CA TRP A 45 10.30 -7.50 3.47
C TRP A 45 10.78 -6.58 2.36
N SER A 46 12.04 -6.75 1.96
CA SER A 46 12.61 -6.11 0.77
C SER A 46 12.19 -6.89 -0.47
N VAL A 47 11.53 -6.24 -1.42
CA VAL A 47 11.04 -6.89 -2.64
C VAL A 47 11.92 -6.47 -3.83
N PRO A 48 12.61 -7.41 -4.48
CA PRO A 48 13.42 -7.11 -5.66
C PRO A 48 12.57 -6.53 -6.79
N SER A 49 13.04 -5.45 -7.41
CA SER A 49 12.41 -4.88 -8.61
C SER A 49 13.43 -4.19 -9.50
N GLN A 50 13.23 -4.29 -10.81
CA GLN A 50 14.01 -3.50 -11.79
C GLN A 50 13.74 -2.00 -11.69
N HIS A 51 12.65 -1.59 -11.03
CA HIS A 51 12.22 -0.20 -10.93
C HIS A 51 12.65 0.49 -9.63
N GLY A 52 13.48 -0.17 -8.81
CA GLY A 52 14.03 0.39 -7.57
C GLY A 52 13.75 -0.45 -6.33
N GLN A 53 13.99 0.16 -5.17
CA GLN A 53 13.81 -0.49 -3.87
C GLN A 53 12.37 -0.35 -3.38
N PHE A 54 11.75 -1.50 -3.10
CA PHE A 54 10.41 -1.60 -2.55
C PHE A 54 10.44 -2.37 -1.23
N VAL A 55 9.63 -1.91 -0.27
CA VAL A 55 9.43 -2.60 0.99
C VAL A 55 7.96 -2.92 1.13
N LEU A 56 7.63 -4.21 1.29
CA LEU A 56 6.29 -4.66 1.66
C LEU A 56 6.20 -4.80 3.17
N VAL A 57 5.11 -4.31 3.74
CA VAL A 57 4.81 -4.42 5.16
C VAL A 57 3.44 -5.04 5.32
N VAL A 58 3.35 -6.02 6.21
CA VAL A 58 2.07 -6.64 6.58
C VAL A 58 1.88 -6.49 8.08
N HIS A 59 0.83 -5.79 8.46
CA HIS A 59 0.46 -5.64 9.86
C HIS A 59 -0.11 -6.96 10.38
N GLN A 60 0.24 -7.34 11.60
CA GLN A 60 -0.25 -8.57 12.21
C GLN A 60 -1.72 -8.44 12.61
N ASP A 61 -2.08 -7.31 13.22
CA ASP A 61 -3.37 -7.13 13.90
C ASP A 61 -4.41 -6.32 13.08
N LYS A 62 -4.04 -5.82 11.89
CA LYS A 62 -4.84 -4.80 11.18
C LYS A 62 -5.27 -5.16 9.75
N ASN A 63 -5.14 -6.43 9.31
CA ASN A 63 -5.46 -6.85 7.94
C ASN A 63 -5.04 -5.80 6.89
N LEU A 64 -3.78 -5.36 6.98
CA LEU A 64 -3.24 -4.25 6.19
C LEU A 64 -1.91 -4.67 5.56
N CYS A 65 -1.83 -4.46 4.25
CA CYS A 65 -0.63 -4.58 3.44
C CYS A 65 -0.24 -3.18 2.95
N ALA A 66 1.02 -2.81 3.09
CA ALA A 66 1.56 -1.55 2.61
C ALA A 66 2.79 -1.79 1.74
N LEU A 67 2.84 -1.14 0.59
CA LEU A 67 3.99 -1.11 -0.31
C LEU A 67 4.62 0.28 -0.26
N TYR A 68 5.84 0.34 0.23
CA TYR A 68 6.68 1.53 0.24
C TYR A 68 7.61 1.53 -0.96
N ALA A 69 7.66 2.65 -1.67
CA ALA A 69 8.58 2.89 -2.77
C ALA A 69 9.52 4.03 -2.38
N LYS A 70 10.83 3.76 -2.31
CA LYS A 70 11.81 4.77 -1.92
C LYS A 70 11.80 5.97 -2.85
N THR A 71 11.82 5.70 -4.15
CA THR A 71 11.78 6.71 -5.22
C THR A 71 10.62 6.45 -6.15
N LEU A 72 9.77 7.45 -6.37
CA LEU A 72 8.58 7.28 -7.20
C LEU A 72 8.06 8.63 -7.73
N PRO A 73 7.93 8.80 -9.05
CA PRO A 73 7.26 9.97 -9.61
C PRO A 73 5.78 10.00 -9.17
N ALA A 74 5.39 11.02 -8.42
CA ALA A 74 4.07 11.09 -7.77
C ALA A 74 2.91 10.98 -8.76
N ALA A 75 2.96 11.72 -9.88
CA ALA A 75 1.91 11.69 -10.90
C ALA A 75 1.74 10.30 -11.53
N THR A 76 2.85 9.63 -11.87
CA THR A 76 2.84 8.28 -12.43
C THR A 76 2.30 7.27 -11.43
N ALA A 77 2.68 7.38 -10.16
CA ALA A 77 2.18 6.53 -9.08
C ALA A 77 0.67 6.64 -8.95
N GLN A 78 0.17 7.88 -8.91
CA GLN A 78 -1.25 8.18 -8.75
C GLN A 78 -2.05 7.66 -9.93
N ALA A 79 -1.63 7.96 -11.16
CA ALA A 79 -2.32 7.46 -12.36
C ALA A 79 -2.39 5.93 -12.39
N MET A 80 -1.30 5.24 -12.04
CA MET A 80 -1.27 3.78 -11.98
C MET A 80 -2.15 3.23 -10.85
N PHE A 81 -2.16 3.88 -9.69
CA PHE A 81 -2.95 3.44 -8.55
C PHE A 81 -4.44 3.60 -8.85
N GLU A 82 -4.86 4.77 -9.33
CA GLU A 82 -6.25 5.04 -9.73
C GLU A 82 -6.71 4.09 -10.84
N LYS A 83 -5.85 3.75 -11.80
CA LYS A 83 -6.17 2.75 -12.83
C LYS A 83 -6.39 1.36 -12.23
N THR A 84 -5.64 1.00 -11.20
CA THR A 84 -5.74 -0.31 -10.54
C THR A 84 -6.92 -0.40 -9.58
N VAL A 85 -7.09 0.57 -8.66
CA VAL A 85 -8.15 0.50 -7.64
C VAL A 85 -9.44 1.18 -8.05
N GLY A 86 -9.41 2.10 -9.02
CA GLY A 86 -10.61 2.73 -9.56
C GLY A 86 -11.45 1.80 -10.43
N LYS A 87 -10.87 0.71 -10.94
CA LYS A 87 -11.57 -0.34 -11.69
C LYS A 87 -11.64 -1.61 -10.86
N ALA A 88 -12.57 -1.63 -9.91
CA ALA A 88 -12.81 -2.81 -9.09
C ALA A 88 -13.28 -3.99 -9.97
N PRO A 89 -12.87 -5.23 -9.66
CA PRO A 89 -13.41 -6.41 -10.32
C PRO A 89 -14.86 -6.63 -9.90
N GLU A 90 -15.71 -7.15 -10.79
CA GLU A 90 -17.05 -7.57 -10.40
C GLU A 90 -16.99 -8.63 -9.28
N PRO A 91 -17.92 -8.63 -8.31
CA PRO A 91 -19.11 -7.77 -8.18
C PRO A 91 -18.85 -6.50 -7.36
N PHE A 92 -17.59 -6.06 -7.22
CA PHE A 92 -17.25 -4.87 -6.45
C PHE A 92 -17.46 -3.59 -7.26
N ARG A 93 -17.93 -2.55 -6.57
CA ARG A 93 -17.98 -1.17 -7.03
C ARG A 93 -16.89 -0.38 -6.33
N SER A 94 -16.19 0.47 -7.08
CA SER A 94 -15.13 1.34 -6.56
C SER A 94 -15.63 2.76 -6.37
N GLU A 95 -15.37 3.35 -5.20
CA GLU A 95 -15.71 4.74 -4.89
C GLU A 95 -14.49 5.48 -4.36
N ARG A 96 -14.24 6.68 -4.87
CA ARG A 96 -13.16 7.55 -4.39
C ARG A 96 -13.61 8.22 -3.09
N LYS A 97 -12.92 7.93 -1.98
CA LYS A 97 -13.24 8.48 -0.64
C LYS A 97 -12.39 9.69 -0.26
N ARG A 98 -11.19 9.82 -0.84
CA ARG A 98 -10.28 10.94 -0.55
C ARG A 98 -9.47 11.31 -1.78
N ASN A 99 -9.24 12.61 -1.95
CA ASN A 99 -8.26 13.16 -2.88
C ASN A 99 -7.78 14.51 -2.32
N THR A 100 -6.63 14.52 -1.64
CA THR A 100 -6.06 15.72 -1.03
C THR A 100 -4.65 15.95 -1.53
N SER A 101 -4.25 17.22 -1.57
CA SER A 101 -2.89 17.66 -1.88
C SER A 101 -2.56 18.82 -0.95
N GLU A 102 -1.54 18.63 -0.13
CA GLU A 102 -1.14 19.57 0.90
C GLU A 102 0.32 19.97 0.67
N LYS A 103 0.57 21.28 0.65
CA LYS A 103 1.92 21.82 0.55
C LYS A 103 2.44 22.10 1.96
N GLY A 104 3.52 21.42 2.34
CA GLY A 104 4.23 21.63 3.59
C GLY A 104 5.63 22.22 3.37
N PRO A 105 6.36 22.51 4.45
CA PRO A 105 7.73 23.03 4.39
C PRO A 105 8.69 22.07 3.67
N ASP A 106 8.48 20.76 3.82
CA ASP A 106 9.36 19.72 3.26
C ASP A 106 8.93 19.23 1.86
N GLY A 107 7.92 19.85 1.25
CA GLY A 107 7.41 19.47 -0.07
C GLY A 107 5.90 19.30 -0.12
N VAL A 108 5.41 18.68 -1.19
CA VAL A 108 3.99 18.39 -1.40
C VAL A 108 3.71 16.97 -0.96
N LYS A 109 2.61 16.75 -0.24
CA LYS A 109 2.06 15.45 0.11
C LYS A 109 0.68 15.31 -0.50
N SER A 110 0.47 14.26 -1.29
CA SER A 110 -0.81 13.98 -1.92
C SER A 110 -1.34 12.64 -1.44
N THR A 111 -2.65 12.56 -1.19
CA THR A 111 -3.30 11.31 -0.79
C THR A 111 -4.56 11.09 -1.62
N VAL A 112 -4.63 9.93 -2.27
CA VAL A 112 -5.86 9.44 -2.91
C VAL A 112 -6.28 8.14 -2.24
N ALA A 113 -7.57 8.00 -1.95
CA ALA A 113 -8.12 6.78 -1.34
C ALA A 113 -9.40 6.33 -2.02
N TYR A 114 -9.56 5.01 -2.10
CA TYR A 114 -10.69 4.32 -2.68
C TYR A 114 -11.23 3.28 -1.72
N GLU A 115 -12.54 3.05 -1.80
CA GLU A 115 -13.24 1.97 -1.12
C GLU A 115 -13.86 1.06 -2.16
N TRP A 116 -13.73 -0.26 -1.97
CA TRP A 116 -14.53 -1.24 -2.71
C TRP A 116 -15.71 -1.68 -1.86
N SER A 117 -16.86 -1.85 -2.50
CA SER A 117 -18.08 -2.33 -1.85
C SER A 117 -18.82 -3.31 -2.76
N THR A 118 -19.58 -4.23 -2.19
CA THR A 118 -20.46 -5.14 -2.94
C THR A 118 -21.66 -5.51 -2.07
N ASP A 119 -22.76 -5.89 -2.69
CA ASP A 119 -23.99 -6.26 -1.97
C ASP A 119 -23.84 -7.62 -1.25
N LYS A 120 -22.81 -8.39 -1.61
CA LYS A 120 -22.55 -9.74 -1.07
C LYS A 120 -21.80 -9.75 0.27
N SER A 121 -21.21 -8.63 0.69
CA SER A 121 -20.38 -8.58 1.88
C SER A 121 -20.39 -7.19 2.51
N PRO A 122 -20.55 -7.08 3.84
CA PRO A 122 -20.45 -5.80 4.54
C PRO A 122 -19.00 -5.30 4.64
N ARG A 123 -18.00 -6.16 4.41
CA ARG A 123 -16.59 -5.78 4.48
C ARG A 123 -16.24 -4.91 3.28
N LYS A 124 -15.72 -3.72 3.56
CA LYS A 124 -15.34 -2.73 2.55
C LYS A 124 -13.83 -2.56 2.53
N PRO A 125 -13.13 -3.16 1.56
CA PRO A 125 -11.72 -2.91 1.39
C PRO A 125 -11.41 -1.44 1.15
N LEU A 126 -10.39 -0.93 1.82
CA LEU A 126 -9.89 0.43 1.70
C LEU A 126 -8.49 0.39 1.09
N PHE A 127 -8.29 1.25 0.11
CA PHE A 127 -7.01 1.42 -0.56
C PHE A 127 -6.61 2.88 -0.49
N ALA A 128 -5.35 3.16 -0.14
CA ALA A 128 -4.84 4.52 -0.18
C ALA A 128 -3.45 4.57 -0.77
N LEU A 129 -3.19 5.57 -1.62
CA LEU A 129 -1.86 5.96 -2.04
C LEU A 129 -1.55 7.32 -1.44
N THR A 130 -0.46 7.39 -0.69
CA THR A 130 0.15 8.66 -0.27
C THR A 130 1.46 8.84 -1.02
N THR A 131 1.68 10.00 -1.62
CA THR A 131 2.95 10.38 -2.24
C THR A 131 3.52 11.63 -1.60
N THR A 132 4.84 11.79 -1.64
CA THR A 132 5.49 13.03 -1.21
C THR A 132 6.70 13.37 -2.07
N THR A 133 6.94 14.66 -2.25
CA THR A 133 8.17 15.17 -2.89
C THR A 133 9.32 15.37 -1.90
N SER A 134 9.10 15.14 -0.60
CA SER A 134 10.14 15.27 0.42
C SER A 134 11.24 14.24 0.23
N LYS A 135 12.49 14.71 0.21
CA LYS A 135 13.68 13.84 0.16
C LYS A 135 14.04 13.21 1.51
N ASN A 136 13.48 13.75 2.60
CA ASN A 136 13.73 13.27 3.96
C ASN A 136 12.76 12.13 4.35
N SER A 137 11.74 11.86 3.52
CA SER A 137 10.81 10.76 3.76
C SER A 137 11.50 9.41 3.54
N VAL A 138 11.14 8.43 4.38
CA VAL A 138 11.56 7.03 4.22
C VAL A 138 11.11 6.43 2.88
N ALA A 139 10.04 6.98 2.30
CA ALA A 139 9.50 6.61 0.99
C ALA A 139 8.80 7.80 0.31
N GLN A 140 8.95 7.92 -0.99
CA GLN A 140 8.22 8.91 -1.80
C GLN A 140 6.80 8.46 -2.15
N GLY A 141 6.50 7.16 -2.02
CA GLY A 141 5.16 6.62 -2.24
C GLY A 141 4.85 5.47 -1.29
N VAL A 142 3.64 5.47 -0.75
CA VAL A 142 3.11 4.40 0.10
C VAL A 142 1.71 4.03 -0.40
N ALA A 143 1.56 2.83 -0.94
CA ALA A 143 0.27 2.27 -1.33
C ALA A 143 -0.18 1.25 -0.29
N THR A 144 -1.42 1.33 0.18
CA THR A 144 -1.97 0.47 1.22
C THR A 144 -3.23 -0.22 0.73
N ALA A 145 -3.42 -1.46 1.14
CA ALA A 145 -4.65 -2.22 1.01
C ALA A 145 -5.02 -2.76 2.39
N ALA A 146 -6.23 -2.46 2.84
CA ALA A 146 -6.76 -2.94 4.10
C ALA A 146 -8.19 -3.44 3.94
N ILE A 147 -8.60 -4.36 4.79
CA ILE A 147 -10.00 -4.76 4.90
C ILE A 147 -10.42 -4.81 6.36
N GLY A 148 -11.55 -4.16 6.67
CA GLY A 148 -12.15 -4.23 8.00
C GLY A 148 -12.55 -5.66 8.37
N HIS A 149 -12.50 -5.98 9.66
CA HIS A 149 -12.98 -7.26 10.21
C HIS A 149 -14.49 -7.35 10.14
#